data_AF-A0A5J6Q3F8-F1
#
_entry.id   AF-A0A5J6Q3F8-F1
#
_cell.length_a   1.000
_cell.length_b   1.000
_cell.length_c   1.000
_cell.angle_alpha   90.00
_cell.angle_beta   90.00
_cell.angle_gamma   90.00
#
_symmetry.space_group_name_H-M   'P 1'
#
loop_
_entity.id
_entity.type
_entity.pdbx_description
1 polymer ?
#
loop_
_entity_poly.entity_id
_entity_poly.type
_entity_poly.pdbx_seq_one_letter_code
_entity_poly.pdbx_strand_id
1 'polypeptide(L)'
;MVALGLTAACDRTSAQVLTRRPVPPPPPVDAVSPVLWVALEDQLGRSGPLVLSAAEGPVTLTDAEGQRWSAPSVRLSWRAVPLDEPLTVRRAVLGPYPSFESAEQVARRWRELSVDAEVAHPSDWEVWAPADSPAPAGLTPSLHGSVITSRLQPVLEGMNAADGGEVLPTGPLRIEAPGGLRWDGGVFRGPFRLQPDAHGTWTLVEQVPLERYLLGVVPHEIGASAPAASQSAQAILARTWALSNSHRFHLDGYHLCSDTQCQVYEDPRQASPRVTRAVQATAGQVLTWRGTPIHAVYHASNGGVRAGYDEAWSGQAPPYLQPAADGDASFRERVRLPLSSEDEVRSVLEQPAGIHGQRHPRFRWTRSLQADAVGSALAAAGRPVGRPERIQVVERGPSGRATALVIDGSDGRTQLRLDAIRRTLRSLPSTLFVVDRVGDGRWQLSGGGFGHGVGLSQAGAMDLARRGWTPEAILMHYYPGTQLRSLAQMEAPEPVQGP
;
A
#
# COMPACT_ATOMS: atom_id res chain seq x y z
N MET A 1 -17.91 -53.28 48.34
CA MET A 1 -16.83 -53.90 47.53
C MET A 1 -17.35 -53.99 46.10
N VAL A 2 -16.87 -53.29 45.08
CA VAL A 2 -15.56 -52.66 44.81
C VAL A 2 -15.82 -51.40 43.96
N ALA A 3 -15.11 -50.32 44.28
CA ALA A 3 -14.97 -49.13 43.44
C ALA A 3 -13.80 -49.32 42.47
N LEU A 4 -13.88 -48.74 41.26
CA LEU A 4 -12.80 -48.42 40.30
C LEU A 4 -13.51 -47.91 39.04
N GLY A 5 -13.30 -46.75 38.43
CA GLY A 5 -12.33 -45.67 38.58
C GLY A 5 -12.38 -44.89 37.27
N LEU A 6 -13.12 -43.77 37.23
CA LEU A 6 -13.18 -42.86 36.08
C LEU A 6 -11.81 -42.16 35.97
N THR A 7 -11.02 -42.53 34.97
CA THR A 7 -9.83 -41.76 34.59
C THR A 7 -10.27 -40.67 33.62
N ALA A 8 -10.41 -39.46 34.15
CA ALA A 8 -10.44 -38.24 33.37
C ALA A 8 -9.07 -38.09 32.69
N ALA A 9 -9.03 -38.31 31.37
CA ALA A 9 -7.91 -37.85 30.56
C ALA A 9 -8.01 -36.31 30.51
N CYS A 10 -7.17 -35.64 31.29
CA CYS A 10 -6.84 -34.24 31.07
C CYS A 10 -6.17 -34.12 29.72
N ASP A 11 -6.96 -33.82 28.69
CA ASP A 11 -6.44 -33.34 27.42
C ASP A 11 -5.92 -31.93 27.69
N ARG A 12 -4.60 -31.81 27.91
CA ARG A 12 -3.93 -30.52 27.95
C ARG A 12 -3.92 -30.00 26.52
N THR A 13 -4.98 -29.31 26.11
CA THR A 13 -4.93 -28.39 24.97
C THR A 13 -3.72 -27.50 25.18
N SER A 14 -2.67 -27.74 24.39
CA SER A 14 -1.52 -26.85 24.31
C SER A 14 -2.06 -25.45 24.05
N ALA A 15 -1.85 -24.51 24.98
CA ALA A 15 -2.22 -23.12 24.78
C ALA A 15 -1.67 -22.69 23.41
N GLN A 16 -2.56 -22.35 22.49
CA GLN A 16 -2.19 -22.00 21.12
C GLN A 16 -1.24 -20.80 21.19
N VAL A 17 0.02 -21.00 20.79
CA VAL A 17 1.01 -19.93 20.77
C VAL A 17 0.63 -18.99 19.62
N LEU A 18 0.19 -17.77 19.96
CA LEU A 18 -0.26 -16.79 18.99
C LEU A 18 0.93 -16.09 18.32
N THR A 19 0.78 -15.69 17.06
CA THR A 19 1.75 -14.83 16.37
C THR A 19 1.48 -13.34 16.61
N ARG A 20 0.28 -12.97 17.07
CA ARG A 20 -0.19 -11.60 17.28
C ARG A 20 -1.38 -11.53 18.24
N ARG A 21 -1.87 -10.32 18.53
CA ARG A 21 -3.17 -10.16 19.20
C ARG A 21 -4.29 -10.58 18.24
N PRO A 22 -5.30 -11.36 18.67
CA PRO A 22 -6.39 -11.78 17.80
C PRO A 22 -7.24 -10.59 17.36
N VAL A 23 -7.47 -10.49 16.05
CA VAL A 23 -8.35 -9.49 15.42
C VAL A 23 -9.21 -10.22 14.39
N PRO A 24 -10.54 -10.02 14.38
CA PRO A 24 -11.39 -10.56 13.32
C PRO A 24 -10.99 -9.98 11.96
N PRO A 25 -10.89 -10.80 10.89
CA PRO A 25 -10.67 -10.28 9.56
C PRO A 25 -11.84 -9.36 9.14
N PRO A 26 -11.62 -8.42 8.21
CA PRO A 26 -12.72 -7.66 7.66
C PRO A 26 -13.68 -8.59 6.88
N PRO A 27 -14.95 -8.20 6.69
CA PRO A 27 -15.89 -8.97 5.89
C PRO A 27 -15.37 -9.14 4.46
N PRO A 28 -15.57 -10.29 3.81
CA PRO A 28 -15.22 -10.46 2.40
C PRO A 28 -15.81 -9.33 1.55
N VAL A 29 -15.01 -8.83 0.60
CA VAL A 29 -15.47 -7.81 -0.33
C VAL A 29 -16.48 -8.43 -1.29
N ASP A 30 -17.73 -7.96 -1.22
CA ASP A 30 -18.82 -8.39 -2.10
C ASP A 30 -18.46 -8.15 -3.58
N ALA A 31 -18.82 -9.10 -4.45
CA ALA A 31 -18.47 -9.04 -5.86
C ALA A 31 -19.30 -8.01 -6.65
N VAL A 32 -20.54 -7.72 -6.24
CA VAL A 32 -21.51 -6.91 -6.99
C VAL A 32 -21.60 -5.48 -6.44
N SER A 33 -21.65 -5.34 -5.13
CA SER A 33 -21.73 -4.07 -4.40
C SER A 33 -20.62 -3.99 -3.36
N PRO A 34 -19.35 -3.86 -3.80
CA PRO A 34 -18.21 -3.95 -2.90
C PRO A 34 -18.23 -2.82 -1.87
N VAL A 35 -18.09 -3.18 -0.59
CA VAL A 35 -17.88 -2.22 0.51
C VAL A 35 -16.48 -2.45 1.07
N LEU A 36 -15.66 -1.42 1.02
CA LEU A 36 -14.31 -1.43 1.55
C LEU A 36 -14.31 -0.94 3.00
N TRP A 37 -13.38 -1.46 3.78
CA TRP A 37 -13.08 -1.00 5.13
C TRP A 37 -11.74 -0.29 5.02
N VAL A 38 -11.78 1.04 5.04
CA VAL A 38 -10.62 1.89 4.80
C VAL A 38 -10.20 2.52 6.12
N ALA A 39 -8.99 2.22 6.58
CA ALA A 39 -8.40 2.91 7.73
C ALA A 39 -8.16 4.38 7.34
N LEU A 40 -8.81 5.28 8.08
CA LEU A 40 -8.54 6.73 8.02
C LEU A 40 -7.33 7.11 8.88
N GLU A 41 -7.07 6.33 9.93
CA GLU A 41 -5.92 6.43 10.81
C GLU A 41 -5.73 5.09 11.51
N ASP A 42 -4.50 4.58 11.55
CA ASP A 42 -4.09 3.37 12.24
C ASP A 42 -3.14 3.68 13.41
N GLN A 43 -2.73 2.65 14.15
CA GLN A 43 -1.77 2.79 15.26
C GLN A 43 -2.17 3.83 16.34
N LEU A 44 -3.47 4.10 16.47
CA LEU A 44 -4.01 5.04 17.46
C LEU A 44 -3.66 4.58 18.87
N GLY A 45 -3.37 5.56 19.72
CA GLY A 45 -2.95 5.33 21.09
C GLY A 45 -1.44 5.24 21.31
N ARG A 46 -0.64 5.32 20.24
CA ARG A 46 0.79 5.65 20.34
C ARG A 46 1.05 7.15 20.52
N SER A 47 0.18 8.00 19.97
CA SER A 47 0.35 9.46 19.96
C SER A 47 -0.96 10.18 20.26
N GLY A 48 -0.98 10.86 21.41
CA GLY A 48 -2.03 11.80 21.79
C GLY A 48 -3.46 11.23 21.88
N PRO A 49 -4.42 12.05 22.32
CA PRO A 49 -5.83 11.68 22.31
C PRO A 49 -6.44 11.79 20.91
N LEU A 50 -7.45 10.99 20.64
CA LEU A 50 -8.30 11.08 19.45
C LEU A 50 -9.45 12.05 19.71
N VAL A 51 -9.70 12.98 18.78
CA VAL A 51 -10.82 13.93 18.86
C VAL A 51 -11.73 13.73 17.65
N LEU A 52 -13.00 13.46 17.90
CA LEU A 52 -14.01 13.20 16.88
C LEU A 52 -15.07 14.31 16.92
N SER A 53 -15.40 14.85 15.75
CA SER A 53 -16.50 15.80 15.59
C SER A 53 -17.27 15.53 14.31
N ALA A 54 -18.60 15.67 14.36
CA ALA A 54 -19.48 15.48 13.22
C ALA A 54 -19.67 16.81 12.49
N ALA A 55 -19.94 16.77 11.19
CA ALA A 55 -20.21 17.96 10.38
C ALA A 55 -21.48 18.68 10.86
N GLU A 56 -22.46 17.89 11.28
CA GLU A 56 -23.76 18.32 11.79
C GLU A 56 -24.08 17.53 13.07
N GLY A 57 -24.71 18.17 14.05
CA GLY A 57 -25.14 17.49 15.27
C GLY A 57 -24.00 16.87 16.11
N PRO A 58 -24.35 16.02 17.09
CA PRO A 58 -23.37 15.34 17.94
C PRO A 58 -22.81 14.07 17.29
N VAL A 59 -21.57 13.72 17.62
CA VAL A 59 -21.00 12.38 17.41
C VAL A 59 -21.59 11.44 18.43
N THR A 60 -22.02 10.26 17.97
CA THR A 60 -22.52 9.20 18.85
C THR A 60 -21.63 7.96 18.72
N LEU A 61 -21.07 7.51 19.84
CA LEU A 61 -20.42 6.21 19.97
C LEU A 61 -21.46 5.17 20.38
N THR A 62 -21.36 3.95 19.85
CA THR A 62 -22.18 2.81 20.28
C THR A 62 -21.32 1.56 20.36
N ASP A 63 -21.32 0.88 21.49
CA ASP A 63 -20.61 -0.39 21.67
C ASP A 63 -21.41 -1.60 21.14
N ALA A 64 -20.90 -2.80 21.38
CA ALA A 64 -21.54 -4.04 20.92
C ALA A 64 -22.82 -4.37 21.70
N GLU A 65 -22.90 -3.94 22.95
CA GLU A 65 -24.02 -4.12 23.88
C GLU A 65 -25.14 -3.08 23.65
N GLY A 66 -24.87 -2.05 22.85
CA GLY A 66 -25.81 -0.99 22.51
C GLY A 66 -25.80 0.21 23.46
N GLN A 67 -24.82 0.28 24.38
CA GLN A 67 -24.58 1.48 25.18
C GLN A 67 -24.13 2.62 24.26
N ARG A 68 -24.64 3.83 24.50
CA ARG A 68 -24.43 4.99 23.62
C ARG A 68 -23.90 6.18 24.39
N TRP A 69 -22.94 6.87 23.79
CA TRP A 69 -22.37 8.13 24.29
C TRP A 69 -22.46 9.17 23.17
N SER A 70 -23.04 10.34 23.44
CA SER A 70 -23.29 11.36 22.41
C SER A 70 -22.83 12.74 22.85
N ALA A 71 -21.98 13.38 22.06
CA ALA A 71 -21.38 14.68 22.35
C ALA A 71 -21.20 15.53 21.09
N PRO A 72 -21.22 16.88 21.17
CA PRO A 72 -20.79 17.73 20.06
C PRO A 72 -19.35 17.44 19.60
N SER A 73 -18.49 17.06 20.55
CA SER A 73 -17.12 16.63 20.31
C SER A 73 -16.77 15.53 21.30
N VAL A 74 -16.29 14.39 20.80
CA VAL A 74 -15.89 13.24 21.60
C VAL A 74 -14.38 13.20 21.65
N ARG A 75 -13.82 13.19 22.86
CA ARG A 75 -12.37 13.09 23.07
C ARG A 75 -12.05 11.78 23.77
N LEU A 76 -11.16 11.00 23.17
CA LEU A 76 -10.73 9.69 23.65
C LEU A 76 -9.23 9.75 23.97
N SER A 77 -8.88 9.53 25.23
CA SER A 77 -7.51 9.18 25.62
C SER A 77 -7.35 7.66 25.72
N TRP A 78 -6.18 7.19 26.13
CA TRP A 78 -5.83 5.78 26.07
C TRP A 78 -5.30 5.30 27.41
N ARG A 79 -5.78 4.14 27.88
CA ARG A 79 -5.37 3.53 29.14
C ARG A 79 -5.01 2.06 28.95
N ALA A 80 -3.89 1.63 29.51
CA ALA A 80 -3.57 0.21 29.62
C ALA A 80 -4.45 -0.41 30.71
N VAL A 81 -5.25 -1.40 30.32
CA VAL A 81 -6.12 -2.17 31.22
C VAL A 81 -5.59 -3.60 31.30
N PRO A 82 -5.45 -4.19 32.51
CA PRO A 82 -5.01 -5.58 32.66
C PRO A 82 -5.89 -6.55 31.86
N LEU A 83 -5.27 -7.61 31.34
CA LEU A 83 -5.99 -8.75 30.79
C LEU A 83 -6.35 -9.71 31.93
N ASP A 84 -7.53 -10.32 31.84
CA ASP A 84 -7.92 -11.40 32.76
C ASP A 84 -6.95 -12.58 32.68
N GLU A 85 -6.52 -12.91 31.46
CA GLU A 85 -5.50 -13.91 31.18
C GLU A 85 -4.37 -13.32 30.32
N PRO A 86 -3.09 -13.43 30.74
CA PRO A 86 -1.96 -13.00 29.93
C PRO A 86 -1.88 -13.75 28.59
N LEU A 87 -1.62 -13.01 27.50
CA LEU A 87 -1.46 -13.57 26.17
C LEU A 87 0.02 -13.77 25.85
N THR A 88 0.43 -15.00 25.51
CA THR A 88 1.78 -15.26 25.02
C THR A 88 1.81 -15.18 23.51
N VAL A 89 2.59 -14.23 22.97
CA VAL A 89 2.82 -14.09 21.54
C VAL A 89 4.25 -14.53 21.21
N ARG A 90 4.43 -15.44 20.27
CA ARG A 90 5.75 -15.83 19.74
C ARG A 90 5.68 -16.02 18.23
N ARG A 91 6.60 -15.38 17.51
CA ARG A 91 6.66 -15.42 16.04
C ARG A 91 8.08 -15.39 15.51
N ALA A 92 8.26 -15.97 14.34
CA ALA A 92 9.40 -15.72 13.46
C ALA A 92 9.05 -14.52 12.56
N VAL A 93 10.00 -13.61 12.38
CA VAL A 93 9.82 -12.37 11.62
C VAL A 93 10.89 -12.25 10.55
N LEU A 94 10.43 -12.06 9.31
CA LEU A 94 11.25 -11.68 8.16
C LEU A 94 10.90 -10.23 7.78
N GLY A 95 11.91 -9.39 7.56
CA GLY A 95 11.74 -7.97 7.27
C GLY A 95 12.82 -7.11 7.94
N PRO A 96 12.72 -5.77 7.86
CA PRO A 96 11.66 -5.03 7.17
C PRO A 96 11.77 -5.15 5.65
N TYR A 97 10.62 -5.14 4.99
CA TYR A 97 10.47 -5.14 3.55
C TYR A 97 10.02 -3.81 3.03
N PRO A 98 10.46 -3.48 1.81
CA PRO A 98 10.08 -2.25 1.23
C PRO A 98 8.56 -2.24 0.93
N SER A 99 8.09 -2.94 -0.06
CA SER A 99 6.68 -2.93 -0.43
C SER A 99 5.92 -4.10 0.21
N PHE A 100 4.59 -3.98 0.25
CA PHE A 100 3.73 -5.15 0.47
C PHE A 100 4.03 -6.23 -0.56
N GLU A 101 4.23 -5.85 -1.83
CA GLU A 101 4.58 -6.76 -2.92
C GLU A 101 5.82 -7.60 -2.57
N SER A 102 6.89 -6.95 -2.08
CA SER A 102 8.11 -7.64 -1.62
C SER A 102 7.85 -8.54 -0.41
N ALA A 103 7.05 -8.10 0.56
CA ALA A 103 6.70 -8.90 1.74
C ALA A 103 5.81 -10.11 1.39
N GLU A 104 4.80 -9.92 0.56
CA GLU A 104 3.87 -10.96 0.10
C GLU A 104 4.59 -12.04 -0.72
N GLN A 105 5.60 -11.67 -1.51
CA GLN A 105 6.44 -12.68 -2.16
C GLN A 105 7.19 -13.54 -1.13
N VAL A 106 7.74 -12.92 -0.07
CA VAL A 106 8.41 -13.67 0.99
C VAL A 106 7.42 -14.54 1.76
N ALA A 107 6.22 -14.04 2.04
CA ALA A 107 5.15 -14.81 2.66
C ALA A 107 4.79 -16.05 1.84
N ARG A 108 4.72 -15.94 0.51
CA ARG A 108 4.48 -17.10 -0.37
C ARG A 108 5.54 -18.18 -0.22
N ARG A 109 6.81 -17.83 -0.05
CA ARG A 109 7.89 -18.81 0.16
C ARG A 109 7.72 -19.60 1.46
N TRP A 110 7.12 -18.99 2.49
CA TRP A 110 6.70 -19.72 3.68
C TRP A 110 5.45 -20.56 3.45
N ARG A 111 4.44 -20.03 2.75
CA ARG A 111 3.21 -20.77 2.43
C ARG A 111 3.47 -21.99 1.54
N GLU A 112 4.49 -21.95 0.69
CA GLU A 112 5.00 -23.11 -0.07
C GLU A 112 5.56 -24.23 0.83
N LEU A 113 5.97 -23.90 2.05
CA LEU A 113 6.35 -24.85 3.11
C LEU A 113 5.17 -25.23 4.01
N SER A 114 3.93 -24.92 3.61
CA SER A 114 2.71 -25.11 4.41
C SER A 114 2.71 -24.36 5.75
N VAL A 115 3.44 -23.24 5.82
CA VAL A 115 3.46 -22.35 6.99
C VAL A 115 2.39 -21.27 6.82
N ASP A 116 1.61 -21.03 7.87
CA ASP A 116 0.64 -19.93 7.94
C ASP A 116 1.39 -18.60 8.19
N ALA A 117 1.95 -18.06 7.10
CA ALA A 117 2.67 -16.80 7.11
C ALA A 117 1.77 -15.64 6.67
N GLU A 118 1.83 -14.57 7.45
CA GLU A 118 0.98 -13.39 7.29
C GLU A 118 1.85 -12.16 7.08
N VAL A 119 1.42 -11.28 6.18
CA VAL A 119 2.06 -9.99 5.96
C VAL A 119 1.49 -9.00 6.98
N ALA A 120 2.35 -8.28 7.68
CA ALA A 120 1.99 -7.29 8.70
C ALA A 120 2.67 -5.95 8.41
N HIS A 121 2.08 -4.85 8.91
CA HIS A 121 2.64 -3.50 8.74
C HIS A 121 2.71 -2.73 10.07
N PRO A 122 3.52 -3.17 11.05
CA PRO A 122 3.67 -2.45 12.32
C PRO A 122 4.31 -1.06 12.17
N SER A 123 5.21 -0.91 11.20
CA SER A 123 5.92 0.35 10.86
C SER A 123 6.47 0.27 9.44
N ASP A 124 7.16 -0.84 9.13
CA ASP A 124 7.49 -1.27 7.77
C ASP A 124 6.80 -2.62 7.51
N TRP A 125 6.79 -3.06 6.25
CA TRP A 125 6.22 -4.35 5.89
C TRP A 125 7.07 -5.48 6.46
N GLU A 126 6.44 -6.42 7.15
CA GLU A 126 7.07 -7.60 7.71
C GLU A 126 6.27 -8.83 7.31
N VAL A 127 6.89 -10.01 7.44
CA VAL A 127 6.20 -11.28 7.33
C VAL A 127 6.35 -12.02 8.65
N TRP A 128 5.24 -12.41 9.24
CA TRP A 128 5.16 -13.11 10.50
C TRP A 128 4.76 -14.55 10.26
N ALA A 129 5.41 -15.47 10.96
CA ALA A 129 5.08 -16.89 10.97
C ALA A 129 5.13 -17.42 12.41
N PRO A 130 4.49 -18.58 12.73
CA PRO A 130 4.70 -19.26 14.00
C PRO A 130 6.18 -19.42 14.32
N ALA A 131 6.58 -19.22 15.58
CA ALA A 131 7.99 -19.15 15.98
C ALA A 131 8.82 -20.39 15.60
N ASP A 132 8.19 -21.55 15.57
CA ASP A 132 8.84 -22.84 15.30
C ASP A 132 8.78 -23.22 13.80
N SER A 133 8.40 -22.29 12.92
CA SER A 133 8.29 -22.53 11.47
C SER A 133 9.65 -22.73 10.81
N PRO A 134 9.75 -23.61 9.79
CA PRO A 134 10.98 -23.72 9.00
C PRO A 134 11.30 -22.40 8.30
N ALA A 135 12.59 -22.05 8.24
CA ALA A 135 13.05 -20.88 7.50
C ALA A 135 13.03 -21.16 5.98
N PRO A 136 12.54 -20.24 5.13
CA PRO A 136 12.65 -20.39 3.68
C PRO A 136 14.12 -20.33 3.26
N ALA A 137 14.49 -21.05 2.21
CA ALA A 137 15.88 -21.17 1.78
C ALA A 137 16.60 -19.81 1.62
N GLY A 138 17.75 -19.62 2.24
CA GLY A 138 18.53 -18.38 2.14
C GLY A 138 17.94 -17.17 2.87
N LEU A 139 16.92 -17.37 3.72
CA LEU A 139 16.39 -16.35 4.62
C LEU A 139 16.60 -16.80 6.07
N THR A 140 16.89 -15.84 6.96
CA THR A 140 17.09 -16.10 8.39
C THR A 140 16.09 -15.24 9.17
N PRO A 141 14.96 -15.83 9.63
CA PRO A 141 13.99 -15.11 10.46
C PRO A 141 14.58 -14.74 11.82
N SER A 142 14.18 -13.56 12.32
CA SER A 142 14.40 -13.18 13.72
C SER A 142 13.27 -13.74 14.59
N LEU A 143 13.58 -14.20 15.80
CA LEU A 143 12.56 -14.69 16.73
C LEU A 143 12.14 -13.59 17.69
N HIS A 144 10.84 -13.39 17.81
CA HIS A 144 10.22 -12.41 18.70
C HIS A 144 9.24 -13.12 19.63
N GLY A 145 9.27 -12.75 20.91
CA GLY A 145 8.36 -13.31 21.91
C GLY A 145 8.06 -12.31 23.01
N SER A 146 6.81 -12.23 23.42
CA SER A 146 6.38 -11.40 24.55
C SER A 146 5.19 -12.02 25.29
N VAL A 147 5.11 -11.72 26.59
CA VAL A 147 3.92 -11.97 27.39
C VAL A 147 3.20 -10.64 27.56
N ILE A 148 1.99 -10.58 27.03
CA ILE A 148 1.13 -9.42 27.07
C ILE A 148 0.21 -9.55 28.27
N THR A 149 0.31 -8.62 29.21
CA THR A 149 -0.50 -8.60 30.45
C THR A 149 -1.56 -7.51 30.46
N SER A 150 -1.56 -6.64 29.45
CA SER A 150 -2.51 -5.53 29.34
C SER A 150 -2.90 -5.24 27.89
N ARG A 151 -3.99 -4.50 27.74
CA ARG A 151 -4.50 -4.01 26.46
C ARG A 151 -4.82 -2.52 26.55
N LEU A 152 -4.61 -1.81 25.45
CA LEU A 152 -4.94 -0.41 25.36
C LEU A 152 -6.45 -0.25 25.16
N GLN A 153 -7.09 0.60 25.96
CA GLN A 153 -8.52 0.93 25.88
C GLN A 153 -8.72 2.42 25.66
N PRO A 154 -9.74 2.83 24.87
CA PRO A 154 -10.16 4.21 24.78
C PRO A 154 -10.85 4.63 26.07
N VAL A 155 -10.57 5.86 26.49
CA VAL A 155 -11.14 6.49 27.69
C VAL A 155 -11.90 7.73 27.25
N LEU A 156 -13.21 7.75 27.48
CA LEU A 156 -14.07 8.89 27.18
C LEU A 156 -13.84 10.02 28.18
N GLU A 157 -13.44 11.19 27.68
CA GLU A 157 -13.22 12.39 28.49
C GLU A 157 -14.46 13.29 28.55
N GLY A 158 -14.71 13.92 29.72
CA GLY A 158 -15.56 15.12 29.81
C GLY A 158 -17.07 14.94 29.81
N MET A 159 -17.60 13.71 29.82
CA MET A 159 -19.05 13.45 29.91
C MET A 159 -19.39 12.85 31.29
N ASN A 160 -19.60 13.71 32.30
CA ASN A 160 -20.00 13.33 33.67
C ASN A 160 -19.10 12.32 34.43
N ALA A 161 -17.82 12.19 34.09
CA ALA A 161 -16.87 11.38 34.86
C ALA A 161 -16.16 12.23 35.90
N ALA A 162 -16.51 12.06 37.18
CA ALA A 162 -15.62 12.47 38.27
C ALA A 162 -14.28 11.72 38.10
N ASP A 163 -13.18 12.47 38.04
CA ASP A 163 -11.80 12.01 38.24
C ASP A 163 -11.27 10.85 37.36
N GLY A 164 -11.30 11.01 36.03
CA GLY A 164 -10.39 10.24 35.15
C GLY A 164 -10.98 9.60 33.90
N GLY A 165 -12.22 9.92 33.52
CA GLY A 165 -12.87 9.43 32.30
C GLY A 165 -13.38 7.98 32.38
N GLU A 166 -14.36 7.64 31.53
CA GLU A 166 -14.96 6.30 31.45
C GLU A 166 -14.15 5.43 30.50
N VAL A 167 -13.67 4.26 30.96
CA VAL A 167 -13.01 3.29 30.09
C VAL A 167 -14.07 2.59 29.25
N LEU A 168 -13.96 2.68 27.93
CA LEU A 168 -14.91 2.05 27.01
C LEU A 168 -14.57 0.56 26.78
N PRO A 169 -15.54 -0.26 26.31
CA PRO A 169 -15.31 -1.66 26.00
C PRO A 169 -14.23 -1.90 24.93
N THR A 170 -13.65 -3.10 24.92
CA THR A 170 -12.63 -3.50 23.92
C THR A 170 -13.21 -3.66 22.50
N GLY A 171 -14.53 -3.81 22.40
CA GLY A 171 -15.20 -4.09 21.13
C GLY A 171 -15.07 -2.94 20.13
N PRO A 172 -15.37 -3.19 18.85
CA PRO A 172 -15.48 -2.11 17.90
C PRO A 172 -16.58 -1.13 18.35
N LEU A 173 -16.23 0.14 18.44
CA LEU A 173 -17.18 1.21 18.72
C LEU A 173 -17.69 1.73 17.40
N ARG A 174 -18.99 1.60 17.13
CA ARG A 174 -19.62 2.25 15.99
C ARG A 174 -19.66 3.76 16.23
N ILE A 175 -19.27 4.54 15.23
CA ILE A 175 -19.31 6.00 15.29
C ILE A 175 -20.37 6.48 14.29
N GLU A 176 -21.37 7.19 14.81
CA GLU A 176 -22.36 7.91 14.02
C GLU A 176 -22.01 9.40 14.06
N ALA A 177 -21.83 10.01 12.89
CA ALA A 177 -21.47 11.41 12.75
C ALA A 177 -22.43 12.06 11.73
N PRO A 178 -23.50 12.74 12.16
CA PRO A 178 -24.45 13.36 11.24
C PRO A 178 -23.74 14.40 10.36
N GLY A 179 -24.16 14.48 9.08
CA GLY A 179 -23.45 15.26 8.06
C GLY A 179 -22.05 14.75 7.68
N GLY A 180 -21.52 13.73 8.39
CA GLY A 180 -20.21 13.11 8.19
C GLY A 180 -19.20 13.41 9.31
N LEU A 181 -18.14 12.61 9.42
CA LEU A 181 -17.05 12.83 10.39
C LEU A 181 -16.04 13.82 9.83
N ARG A 182 -15.74 14.90 10.57
CA ARG A 182 -14.63 15.81 10.25
C ARG A 182 -13.31 15.11 10.58
N TRP A 183 -12.47 14.89 9.57
CA TRP A 183 -11.18 14.19 9.72
C TRP A 183 -10.16 14.77 8.74
N ASP A 184 -8.94 15.03 9.22
CA ASP A 184 -7.80 15.54 8.45
C ASP A 184 -8.12 16.64 7.41
N GLY A 185 -8.90 17.66 7.82
CA GLY A 185 -9.31 18.76 6.94
C GLY A 185 -10.45 18.45 5.96
N GLY A 186 -10.90 17.19 5.90
CA GLY A 186 -12.05 16.73 5.12
C GLY A 186 -13.27 16.35 5.96
N VAL A 187 -14.34 15.90 5.29
CA VAL A 187 -15.47 15.24 5.95
C VAL A 187 -15.85 13.95 5.24
N PHE A 188 -15.78 12.85 5.96
CA PHE A 188 -16.08 11.51 5.47
C PHE A 188 -17.52 11.14 5.83
N ARG A 189 -18.13 10.17 5.15
CA ARG A 189 -19.57 9.92 5.32
C ARG A 189 -19.89 8.70 6.18
N GLY A 190 -18.95 7.76 6.35
CA GLY A 190 -19.19 6.58 7.17
C GLY A 190 -20.10 5.54 6.48
N PRO A 191 -20.55 4.51 7.22
CA PRO A 191 -20.44 4.38 8.66
C PRO A 191 -19.00 4.18 9.13
N PHE A 192 -18.73 4.57 10.38
CA PHE A 192 -17.39 4.55 10.96
C PHE A 192 -17.34 3.57 12.11
N ARG A 193 -16.14 3.05 12.37
CA ARG A 193 -15.85 2.24 13.56
C ARG A 193 -14.46 2.52 14.07
N LEU A 194 -14.31 2.52 15.39
CA LEU A 194 -13.02 2.48 16.07
C LEU A 194 -12.82 1.03 16.54
N GLN A 195 -11.72 0.38 16.16
CA GLN A 195 -11.47 -1.04 16.46
C GLN A 195 -10.04 -1.29 16.96
N PRO A 196 -9.78 -2.33 17.77
CA PRO A 196 -8.42 -2.76 18.07
C PRO A 196 -7.76 -3.42 16.85
N ASP A 197 -6.44 -3.31 16.74
CA ASP A 197 -5.62 -3.95 15.70
C ASP A 197 -4.69 -5.04 16.27
N ALA A 198 -3.94 -5.69 15.39
CA ALA A 198 -3.06 -6.80 15.74
C ALA A 198 -1.81 -6.36 16.53
N HIS A 199 -1.52 -5.07 16.49
CA HIS A 199 -0.33 -4.44 17.06
C HIS A 199 -0.56 -3.97 18.50
N GLY A 200 -1.80 -4.03 18.98
CA GLY A 200 -2.17 -3.58 20.34
C GLY A 200 -2.53 -2.11 20.42
N THR A 201 -2.82 -1.51 19.27
CA THR A 201 -3.30 -0.15 19.08
C THR A 201 -4.73 -0.19 18.56
N TRP A 202 -5.26 0.96 18.15
CA TRP A 202 -6.59 1.09 17.58
C TRP A 202 -6.54 1.68 16.16
N THR A 203 -7.59 1.44 15.39
CA THR A 203 -7.75 1.93 14.02
C THR A 203 -9.12 2.59 13.87
N LEU A 204 -9.14 3.80 13.31
CA LEU A 204 -10.36 4.46 12.85
C LEU A 204 -10.63 4.03 11.41
N VAL A 205 -11.75 3.35 11.18
CA VAL A 205 -12.10 2.77 9.88
C VAL A 205 -13.40 3.37 9.36
N GLU A 206 -13.40 3.79 8.10
CA GLU A 206 -14.60 4.08 7.31
C GLU A 206 -15.03 2.83 6.52
N GLN A 207 -16.30 2.49 6.59
CA GLN A 207 -16.91 1.52 5.69
C GLN A 207 -17.50 2.27 4.49
N VAL A 208 -16.96 2.03 3.31
CA VAL A 208 -17.19 2.86 2.13
C VAL A 208 -17.55 2.01 0.92
N PRO A 209 -18.74 2.23 0.29
CA PRO A 209 -19.03 1.63 -1.01
C PRO A 209 -17.98 2.02 -2.03
N LEU A 210 -17.52 1.06 -2.83
CA LEU A 210 -16.38 1.22 -3.73
C LEU A 210 -16.50 2.43 -4.66
N GLU A 211 -17.67 2.69 -5.23
CA GLU A 211 -17.87 3.86 -6.10
C GLU A 211 -17.70 5.20 -5.36
N ARG A 212 -18.06 5.25 -4.06
CA ARG A 212 -17.83 6.44 -3.23
C ARG A 212 -16.35 6.57 -2.83
N TYR A 213 -15.67 5.45 -2.60
CA TYR A 213 -14.23 5.44 -2.35
C TYR A 213 -13.47 6.06 -3.53
N LEU A 214 -13.85 5.73 -4.77
CA LEU A 214 -13.22 6.28 -5.98
C LEU A 214 -13.40 7.79 -6.15
N LEU A 215 -14.48 8.37 -5.60
CA LEU A 215 -14.64 9.83 -5.55
C LEU A 215 -13.61 10.50 -4.64
N GLY A 216 -13.13 9.81 -3.60
CA GLY A 216 -12.01 10.27 -2.76
C GLY A 216 -10.65 10.02 -3.40
N VAL A 217 -10.50 8.94 -4.17
CA VAL A 217 -9.21 8.55 -4.78
C VAL A 217 -8.87 9.29 -6.06
N VAL A 218 -9.77 9.28 -7.05
CA VAL A 218 -9.46 9.75 -8.42
C VAL A 218 -8.99 11.21 -8.45
N PRO A 219 -9.59 12.18 -7.72
CA PRO A 219 -9.12 13.57 -7.73
C PRO A 219 -7.70 13.75 -7.21
N HIS A 220 -7.28 12.93 -6.25
CA HIS A 220 -6.01 13.06 -5.55
C HIS A 220 -4.89 12.25 -6.20
N GLU A 221 -5.25 11.24 -7.00
CA GLU A 221 -4.29 10.45 -7.76
C GLU A 221 -3.90 11.09 -9.09
N ILE A 222 -4.86 11.34 -9.98
CA ILE A 222 -4.57 11.88 -11.34
C ILE A 222 -4.78 13.39 -11.45
N GLY A 223 -5.42 14.00 -10.44
CA GLY A 223 -5.76 15.41 -10.43
C GLY A 223 -7.17 15.70 -10.97
N ALA A 224 -7.91 16.57 -10.27
CA ALA A 224 -9.26 16.97 -10.65
C ALA A 224 -9.37 17.66 -12.03
N SER A 225 -8.26 18.20 -12.55
CA SER A 225 -8.18 18.88 -13.87
C SER A 225 -7.77 17.96 -15.03
N ALA A 226 -7.50 16.68 -14.77
CA ALA A 226 -7.14 15.72 -15.80
C ALA A 226 -8.26 15.59 -16.88
N PRO A 227 -7.90 15.29 -18.14
CA PRO A 227 -8.88 15.01 -19.18
C PRO A 227 -9.85 13.88 -18.81
N ALA A 228 -11.08 13.95 -19.31
CA ALA A 228 -12.16 13.02 -18.95
C ALA A 228 -11.81 11.54 -19.23
N ALA A 229 -11.18 11.25 -20.38
CA ALA A 229 -10.80 9.88 -20.72
C ALA A 229 -9.73 9.32 -19.76
N SER A 230 -8.76 10.14 -19.34
CA SER A 230 -7.78 9.73 -18.33
C SER A 230 -8.37 9.59 -16.93
N GLN A 231 -9.37 10.42 -16.55
CA GLN A 231 -10.11 10.24 -15.29
C GLN A 231 -10.89 8.92 -15.28
N SER A 232 -11.51 8.56 -16.41
CA SER A 232 -12.24 7.30 -16.56
C SER A 232 -11.30 6.10 -16.51
N ALA A 233 -10.16 6.16 -17.19
CA ALA A 233 -9.12 5.14 -17.10
C ALA A 233 -8.59 4.99 -15.67
N GLN A 234 -8.33 6.11 -14.97
CA GLN A 234 -7.91 6.10 -13.56
C GLN A 234 -8.99 5.49 -12.66
N ALA A 235 -10.28 5.77 -12.89
CA ALA A 235 -11.37 5.20 -12.09
C ALA A 235 -11.44 3.67 -12.24
N ILE A 236 -11.40 3.15 -13.47
CA ILE A 236 -11.35 1.70 -13.75
C ILE A 236 -10.14 1.07 -13.05
N LEU A 237 -8.98 1.71 -13.20
CA LEU A 237 -7.73 1.17 -12.67
C LEU A 237 -7.69 1.19 -11.14
N ALA A 238 -8.11 2.29 -10.52
CA ALA A 238 -8.19 2.41 -9.07
C ALA A 238 -9.20 1.42 -8.48
N ARG A 239 -10.34 1.19 -9.15
CA ARG A 239 -11.31 0.15 -8.78
C ARG A 239 -10.67 -1.23 -8.80
N THR A 240 -9.98 -1.54 -9.89
CA THR A 240 -9.28 -2.81 -10.06
C THR A 240 -8.22 -3.01 -8.99
N TRP A 241 -7.43 -1.96 -8.70
CA TRP A 241 -6.38 -1.98 -7.70
C TRP A 241 -6.96 -2.23 -6.30
N ALA A 242 -8.02 -1.51 -5.92
CA ALA A 242 -8.64 -1.62 -4.61
C ALA A 242 -9.18 -3.03 -4.35
N LEU A 243 -9.77 -3.66 -5.36
CA LEU A 243 -10.25 -5.04 -5.29
C LEU A 243 -9.11 -6.06 -5.24
N SER A 244 -8.06 -5.89 -6.07
CA SER A 244 -6.92 -6.82 -6.06
C SER A 244 -6.11 -6.75 -4.76
N ASN A 245 -6.12 -5.60 -4.08
CA ASN A 245 -5.33 -5.32 -2.88
C ASN A 245 -6.16 -5.29 -1.59
N SER A 246 -7.44 -5.66 -1.60
CA SER A 246 -8.28 -5.59 -0.40
C SER A 246 -7.81 -6.50 0.75
N HIS A 247 -6.88 -7.41 0.48
CA HIS A 247 -6.29 -8.31 1.47
C HIS A 247 -5.09 -7.75 2.23
N ARG A 248 -4.61 -6.55 1.85
CA ARG A 248 -3.33 -5.97 2.28
C ARG A 248 -3.22 -5.77 3.79
N PHE A 249 -4.34 -5.50 4.47
CA PHE A 249 -4.42 -5.25 5.91
C PHE A 249 -5.40 -6.19 6.64
N HIS A 250 -5.66 -7.37 6.07
CA HIS A 250 -6.55 -8.37 6.70
C HIS A 250 -6.12 -8.73 8.13
N LEU A 251 -4.80 -8.72 8.41
CA LEU A 251 -4.23 -8.97 9.73
C LEU A 251 -4.73 -7.97 10.79
N ASP A 252 -5.02 -6.73 10.38
CA ASP A 252 -5.47 -5.62 11.23
C ASP A 252 -7.00 -5.41 11.20
N GLY A 253 -7.72 -6.28 10.49
CA GLY A 253 -9.18 -6.25 10.43
C GLY A 253 -9.76 -5.18 9.52
N TYR A 254 -9.02 -4.71 8.51
CA TYR A 254 -9.52 -3.78 7.47
C TYR A 254 -8.93 -4.10 6.10
N HIS A 255 -9.45 -3.48 5.03
CA HIS A 255 -9.05 -3.80 3.66
C HIS A 255 -7.87 -2.94 3.19
N LEU A 256 -8.02 -1.62 3.29
CA LEU A 256 -7.10 -0.63 2.73
C LEU A 256 -6.86 0.52 3.71
N CYS A 257 -5.83 1.30 3.44
CA CYS A 257 -5.43 2.52 4.14
C CYS A 257 -5.72 3.76 3.27
N SER A 258 -5.77 4.94 3.89
CA SER A 258 -6.04 6.21 3.20
C SER A 258 -4.81 6.86 2.55
N ASP A 259 -3.62 6.31 2.76
CA ASP A 259 -2.36 6.92 2.35
C ASP A 259 -1.70 6.24 1.13
N THR A 260 -0.46 6.65 0.83
CA THR A 260 0.31 6.15 -0.31
C THR A 260 0.77 4.69 -0.23
N GLN A 261 0.64 4.01 0.92
CA GLN A 261 0.79 2.55 0.98
C GLN A 261 -0.34 1.85 0.23
N CYS A 262 -1.46 2.54 0.03
CA CYS A 262 -2.61 2.10 -0.72
C CYS A 262 -2.87 3.03 -1.90
N GLN A 263 -3.88 3.89 -1.77
CA GLN A 263 -4.20 4.97 -2.69
C GLN A 263 -4.59 6.15 -1.83
N VAL A 264 -4.22 7.36 -2.27
CA VAL A 264 -4.57 8.57 -1.51
C VAL A 264 -6.09 8.73 -1.52
N TYR A 265 -6.72 8.53 -0.35
CA TYR A 265 -8.17 8.59 -0.16
C TYR A 265 -8.53 9.74 0.78
N GLU A 266 -9.21 10.73 0.21
CA GLU A 266 -9.58 11.98 0.85
C GLU A 266 -11.10 12.21 0.76
N ASP A 267 -11.61 13.32 1.30
CA ASP A 267 -13.04 13.67 1.32
C ASP A 267 -13.72 13.50 -0.06
N PRO A 268 -14.59 12.48 -0.22
CA PRO A 268 -15.26 12.20 -1.50
C PRO A 268 -16.15 13.33 -2.03
N ARG A 269 -16.55 14.27 -1.17
CA ARG A 269 -17.41 15.41 -1.55
C ARG A 269 -16.63 16.47 -2.34
N GLN A 270 -15.30 16.44 -2.30
CA GLN A 270 -14.44 17.33 -3.09
C GLN A 270 -14.32 16.88 -4.56
N ALA A 271 -14.89 15.72 -4.92
CA ALA A 271 -14.94 15.26 -6.30
C ALA A 271 -15.71 16.26 -7.20
N SER A 272 -15.03 16.77 -8.23
CA SER A 272 -15.66 17.64 -9.20
C SER A 272 -16.74 16.90 -10.02
N PRO A 273 -17.73 17.61 -10.62
CA PRO A 273 -18.72 16.99 -11.50
C PRO A 273 -18.13 16.23 -12.70
N ARG A 274 -16.86 16.50 -13.07
CA ARG A 274 -16.15 15.73 -14.10
C ARG A 274 -15.71 14.36 -13.58
N VAL A 275 -15.11 14.34 -12.38
CA VAL A 275 -14.71 13.10 -11.70
C VAL A 275 -15.94 12.24 -11.40
N THR A 276 -17.00 12.84 -10.86
CA THR A 276 -18.25 12.11 -10.56
C THR A 276 -18.81 11.42 -11.81
N ARG A 277 -18.82 12.10 -12.96
CA ARG A 277 -19.24 11.50 -14.23
C ARG A 277 -18.30 10.40 -14.71
N ALA A 278 -16.99 10.56 -14.55
CA ALA A 278 -16.02 9.53 -14.93
C ALA A 278 -16.18 8.24 -14.10
N VAL A 279 -16.37 8.37 -12.78
CA VAL A 279 -16.65 7.25 -11.88
C VAL A 279 -17.98 6.58 -12.24
N GLN A 280 -19.05 7.36 -12.41
CA GLN A 280 -20.37 6.84 -12.80
C GLN A 280 -20.39 6.15 -14.16
N ALA A 281 -19.74 6.74 -15.18
CA ALA A 281 -19.69 6.19 -16.53
C ALA A 281 -18.89 4.87 -16.61
N THR A 282 -18.02 4.62 -15.62
CA THR A 282 -17.19 3.41 -15.53
C THR A 282 -17.60 2.53 -14.34
N ALA A 283 -18.79 2.71 -13.79
CA ALA A 283 -19.24 2.01 -12.59
C ALA A 283 -19.13 0.50 -12.78
N GLY A 284 -18.51 -0.18 -11.80
CA GLY A 284 -18.28 -1.62 -11.84
C GLY A 284 -17.33 -2.12 -12.94
N GLN A 285 -16.70 -1.26 -13.76
CA GLN A 285 -15.72 -1.71 -14.75
C GLN A 285 -14.35 -1.93 -14.10
N VAL A 286 -13.73 -3.07 -14.42
CA VAL A 286 -12.41 -3.49 -13.93
C VAL A 286 -11.57 -4.11 -15.05
N LEU A 287 -10.25 -4.02 -14.92
CA LEU A 287 -9.32 -4.74 -15.78
C LEU A 287 -9.01 -6.13 -15.23
N THR A 288 -9.09 -7.13 -16.10
CA THR A 288 -8.87 -8.52 -15.72
C THR A 288 -7.84 -9.20 -16.61
N TRP A 289 -7.17 -10.20 -16.05
CA TRP A 289 -6.35 -11.15 -16.77
C TRP A 289 -6.79 -12.55 -16.36
N ARG A 290 -7.20 -13.37 -17.34
CA ARG A 290 -7.78 -14.71 -17.09
C ARG A 290 -8.93 -14.69 -16.08
N GLY A 291 -9.80 -13.68 -16.17
CA GLY A 291 -10.98 -13.54 -15.32
C GLY A 291 -10.72 -12.96 -13.93
N THR A 292 -9.47 -12.75 -13.51
CA THR A 292 -9.13 -12.16 -12.20
C THR A 292 -8.74 -10.68 -12.34
N PRO A 293 -9.15 -9.79 -11.42
CA PRO A 293 -8.65 -8.41 -11.39
C PRO A 293 -7.13 -8.36 -11.42
N ILE A 294 -6.56 -7.52 -12.29
CA ILE A 294 -5.10 -7.43 -12.44
C ILE A 294 -4.45 -6.71 -11.27
N HIS A 295 -3.14 -6.91 -11.11
CA HIS A 295 -2.29 -6.02 -10.31
C HIS A 295 -2.15 -4.65 -11.01
N ALA A 296 -3.11 -3.77 -10.73
CA ALA A 296 -3.39 -2.52 -11.43
C ALA A 296 -2.53 -1.33 -10.96
N VAL A 297 -1.20 -1.49 -10.94
CA VAL A 297 -0.28 -0.45 -10.43
C VAL A 297 -0.13 0.74 -11.37
N TYR A 298 -0.05 1.96 -10.83
CA TYR A 298 0.12 3.20 -11.59
C TYR A 298 1.05 4.17 -10.86
N HIS A 299 1.57 5.16 -11.59
CA HIS A 299 2.52 6.13 -11.06
C HIS A 299 2.46 7.47 -11.81
N ALA A 300 3.06 8.52 -11.25
CA ALA A 300 2.99 9.86 -11.80
C ALA A 300 3.61 9.99 -13.21
N SER A 301 4.87 9.54 -13.39
CA SER A 301 5.55 9.62 -14.69
C SER A 301 6.59 8.51 -14.86
N ASN A 302 6.62 7.83 -16.00
CA ASN A 302 7.62 6.78 -16.29
C ASN A 302 8.93 7.35 -16.86
N GLY A 303 9.02 8.65 -17.14
CA GLY A 303 10.19 9.25 -17.77
C GLY A 303 10.39 8.85 -19.24
N GLY A 304 9.38 8.28 -19.88
CA GLY A 304 9.38 7.86 -21.29
C GLY A 304 9.60 6.39 -21.54
N VAL A 305 9.96 5.61 -20.51
CA VAL A 305 10.09 4.16 -20.63
C VAL A 305 9.42 3.51 -19.43
N ARG A 306 8.38 2.73 -19.71
CA ARG A 306 7.69 1.90 -18.71
C ARG A 306 8.62 0.80 -18.23
N ALA A 307 8.56 0.53 -16.94
CA ALA A 307 9.29 -0.53 -16.29
C ALA A 307 8.50 -1.84 -16.31
N GLY A 308 9.21 -2.96 -16.39
CA GLY A 308 8.70 -4.27 -16.03
C GLY A 308 8.46 -4.39 -14.53
N TYR A 309 7.59 -5.31 -14.12
CA TYR A 309 7.30 -5.58 -12.70
C TYR A 309 8.56 -5.90 -11.90
N ASP A 310 9.42 -6.75 -12.46
CA ASP A 310 10.68 -7.24 -11.89
C ASP A 310 11.76 -6.16 -11.75
N GLU A 311 11.55 -4.98 -12.34
CA GLU A 311 12.44 -3.81 -12.16
C GLU A 311 12.06 -2.96 -10.93
N ALA A 312 10.86 -3.14 -10.38
CA ALA A 312 10.38 -2.43 -9.20
C ALA A 312 10.27 -3.33 -7.96
N TRP A 313 9.83 -4.57 -8.15
CA TRP A 313 9.56 -5.53 -7.09
C TRP A 313 10.14 -6.88 -7.45
N SER A 314 10.52 -7.66 -6.45
CA SER A 314 10.94 -9.04 -6.69
C SER A 314 9.70 -9.91 -6.97
N GLY A 315 9.82 -10.85 -7.91
CA GLY A 315 8.71 -11.74 -8.24
C GLY A 315 8.61 -12.12 -9.70
N GLN A 316 7.64 -13.00 -9.98
CA GLN A 316 7.29 -13.34 -11.34
C GLN A 316 6.49 -12.17 -11.94
N ALA A 317 7.06 -11.56 -12.98
CA ALA A 317 6.41 -10.45 -13.67
C ALA A 317 5.07 -10.91 -14.31
N PRO A 318 3.95 -10.23 -14.01
CA PRO A 318 2.72 -10.46 -14.75
C PRO A 318 2.89 -10.15 -16.24
N PRO A 319 2.25 -10.92 -17.14
CA PRO A 319 2.43 -10.77 -18.59
C PRO A 319 1.97 -9.41 -19.13
N TYR A 320 1.11 -8.70 -18.39
CA TYR A 320 0.62 -7.36 -18.73
C TYR A 320 1.45 -6.21 -18.11
N LEU A 321 2.48 -6.49 -17.30
CA LEU A 321 3.37 -5.48 -16.70
C LEU A 321 4.77 -5.58 -17.31
N GLN A 322 4.88 -5.20 -18.57
CA GLN A 322 6.10 -5.33 -19.37
C GLN A 322 6.76 -3.97 -19.63
N PRO A 323 8.09 -3.93 -19.76
CA PRO A 323 8.80 -2.71 -20.11
C PRO A 323 8.51 -2.31 -21.56
N ALA A 324 8.33 -1.01 -21.81
CA ALA A 324 8.05 -0.49 -23.15
C ALA A 324 8.37 1.00 -23.27
N ALA A 325 8.85 1.42 -24.44
CA ALA A 325 8.97 2.83 -24.78
C ALA A 325 7.58 3.49 -24.86
N ASP A 326 7.40 4.62 -24.16
CA ASP A 326 6.11 5.30 -24.01
C ASP A 326 6.07 6.63 -24.78
N GLY A 327 5.92 6.53 -26.10
CA GLY A 327 5.85 7.68 -26.99
C GLY A 327 5.25 7.33 -28.36
N ASP A 328 5.34 8.28 -29.27
CA ASP A 328 4.91 8.10 -30.66
C ASP A 328 5.75 7.05 -31.41
N ALA A 329 5.34 6.73 -32.65
CA ALA A 329 6.03 5.74 -33.47
C ALA A 329 7.53 6.04 -33.64
N SER A 330 7.88 7.32 -33.87
CA SER A 330 9.28 7.73 -34.03
C SER A 330 10.09 7.46 -32.78
N PHE A 331 9.53 7.74 -31.59
CA PHE A 331 10.21 7.51 -30.33
C PHE A 331 10.38 6.01 -30.06
N ARG A 332 9.35 5.20 -30.34
CA ARG A 332 9.40 3.74 -30.17
C ARG A 332 10.38 3.06 -31.13
N GLU A 333 10.62 3.63 -32.31
CA GLU A 333 11.63 3.13 -33.25
C GLU A 333 13.06 3.47 -32.80
N ARG A 334 13.26 4.65 -32.20
CA ARG A 334 14.56 5.10 -31.66
C ARG A 334 14.94 4.37 -30.38
N VAL A 335 13.98 4.16 -29.46
CA VAL A 335 14.24 3.54 -28.16
C VAL A 335 13.91 2.06 -28.23
N ARG A 336 14.95 1.24 -28.46
CA ARG A 336 14.86 -0.21 -28.43
C ARG A 336 15.29 -0.72 -27.06
N LEU A 337 14.44 -1.56 -26.45
CA LEU A 337 14.74 -2.20 -25.17
C LEU A 337 15.45 -3.54 -25.43
N PRO A 338 16.32 -4.01 -24.51
CA PRO A 338 16.65 -3.40 -23.21
C PRO A 338 17.60 -2.19 -23.30
N LEU A 339 17.47 -1.24 -22.36
CA LEU A 339 18.45 -0.17 -22.12
C LEU A 339 19.47 -0.64 -21.07
N SER A 340 20.48 -1.38 -21.50
CA SER A 340 21.39 -2.10 -20.60
C SER A 340 22.61 -1.29 -20.18
N SER A 341 22.95 -0.22 -20.89
CA SER A 341 24.12 0.62 -20.62
C SER A 341 23.75 2.02 -20.10
N GLU A 342 24.72 2.67 -19.45
CA GLU A 342 24.54 4.06 -19.02
C GLU A 342 24.36 5.02 -20.20
N ASP A 343 25.09 4.81 -21.30
CA ASP A 343 25.03 5.67 -22.49
C ASP A 343 23.66 5.61 -23.17
N GLU A 344 23.05 4.42 -23.24
CA GLU A 344 21.67 4.25 -23.75
C GLU A 344 20.66 5.01 -22.88
N VAL A 345 20.79 4.89 -21.55
CA VAL A 345 19.92 5.63 -20.62
C VAL A 345 20.14 7.14 -20.77
N ARG A 346 21.40 7.60 -20.85
CA ARG A 346 21.75 9.00 -21.04
C ARG A 346 21.14 9.55 -22.33
N SER A 347 21.24 8.81 -23.44
CA SER A 347 20.62 9.18 -24.72
C SER A 347 19.10 9.36 -24.62
N VAL A 348 18.39 8.49 -23.89
CA VAL A 348 16.93 8.61 -23.68
C VAL A 348 16.59 9.80 -22.77
N LEU A 349 17.44 10.10 -21.78
CA LEU A 349 17.25 11.24 -20.89
C LEU A 349 17.44 12.58 -21.61
N GLU A 350 18.38 12.66 -22.56
CA GLU A 350 18.74 13.87 -23.31
C GLU A 350 17.81 14.19 -24.50
N GLN A 351 17.09 13.20 -25.04
CA GLN A 351 16.24 13.38 -26.23
C GLN A 351 14.73 13.18 -25.92
N PRO A 352 14.06 14.15 -25.25
CA PRO A 352 12.70 13.96 -24.76
C PRO A 352 11.59 14.07 -25.84
N ALA A 353 11.93 14.17 -27.12
CA ALA A 353 10.95 14.44 -28.18
C ALA A 353 10.05 13.24 -28.48
N GLY A 354 8.74 13.48 -28.60
CA GLY A 354 7.75 12.46 -28.96
C GLY A 354 7.30 11.56 -27.82
N ILE A 355 7.64 11.91 -26.58
CA ILE A 355 7.37 11.08 -25.40
C ILE A 355 6.04 11.46 -24.74
N HIS A 356 5.23 10.47 -24.37
CA HIS A 356 3.99 10.71 -23.63
C HIS A 356 4.28 11.19 -22.21
N GLY A 357 3.52 12.19 -21.76
CA GLY A 357 3.68 12.74 -20.41
C GLY A 357 4.89 13.65 -20.20
N GLN A 358 5.60 14.05 -21.27
CA GLN A 358 6.80 14.91 -21.21
C GLN A 358 6.61 16.27 -20.50
N ARG A 359 5.35 16.71 -20.33
CA ARG A 359 4.98 17.96 -19.64
C ARG A 359 4.93 17.84 -18.12
N HIS A 360 5.13 16.65 -17.55
CA HIS A 360 5.11 16.47 -16.10
C HIS A 360 6.31 17.20 -15.44
N PRO A 361 6.14 17.94 -14.33
CA PRO A 361 7.23 18.71 -13.71
C PRO A 361 8.45 17.89 -13.28
N ARG A 362 8.26 16.60 -13.01
CA ARG A 362 9.34 15.63 -12.68
C ARG A 362 9.64 14.67 -13.83
N PHE A 363 9.30 15.02 -15.06
CA PHE A 363 9.57 14.17 -16.22
C PHE A 363 11.07 13.97 -16.46
N ARG A 364 11.86 15.04 -16.26
CA ARG A 364 13.32 15.02 -16.13
C ARG A 364 13.69 15.73 -14.84
N TRP A 365 14.75 15.27 -14.18
CA TRP A 365 15.19 15.85 -12.91
C TRP A 365 16.69 15.63 -12.70
N THR A 366 17.25 16.48 -11.85
CA THR A 366 18.61 16.34 -11.33
C THR A 366 18.58 16.35 -9.80
N ARG A 367 19.36 15.48 -9.16
CA ARG A 367 19.52 15.42 -7.70
C ARG A 367 21.00 15.36 -7.35
N SER A 368 21.36 15.94 -6.21
CA SER A 368 22.71 15.88 -5.66
C SER A 368 22.69 14.99 -4.42
N LEU A 369 23.56 13.98 -4.38
CA LEU A 369 23.79 13.15 -3.21
C LEU A 369 25.12 13.55 -2.58
N GLN A 370 25.10 13.81 -1.27
CA GLN A 370 26.29 14.07 -0.46
C GLN A 370 26.61 12.82 0.37
N ALA A 371 27.89 12.50 0.53
CA ALA A 371 28.36 11.32 1.25
C ALA A 371 27.75 11.21 2.64
N ASP A 372 27.76 12.31 3.42
CA ASP A 372 27.23 12.30 4.79
C ASP A 372 25.74 11.94 4.83
N ALA A 373 24.93 12.53 3.94
CA ALA A 373 23.50 12.24 3.85
C ALA A 373 23.22 10.79 3.41
N VAL A 374 24.01 10.25 2.48
CA VAL A 374 23.91 8.85 2.04
C VAL A 374 24.34 7.91 3.18
N GLY A 375 25.42 8.22 3.89
CA GLY A 375 25.90 7.46 5.04
C GLY A 375 24.87 7.40 6.17
N SER A 376 24.26 8.55 6.52
CA SER A 376 23.18 8.61 7.50
C SER A 376 21.95 7.80 7.07
N ALA A 377 21.54 7.89 5.80
CA ALA A 377 20.42 7.12 5.28
C ALA A 377 20.68 5.61 5.31
N LEU A 378 21.90 5.17 5.00
CA LEU A 378 22.33 3.78 5.07
C LEU A 378 22.38 3.26 6.51
N ALA A 379 22.92 4.05 7.44
CA ALA A 379 22.94 3.69 8.86
C ALA A 379 21.52 3.55 9.42
N ALA A 380 20.62 4.48 9.09
CA ALA A 380 19.20 4.41 9.48
C ALA A 380 18.49 3.18 8.87
N ALA A 381 18.94 2.70 7.71
CA ALA A 381 18.45 1.47 7.08
C ALA A 381 19.15 0.19 7.59
N GLY A 382 19.96 0.27 8.66
CA GLY A 382 20.68 -0.87 9.24
C GLY A 382 21.83 -1.41 8.38
N ARG A 383 22.36 -0.59 7.47
CA ARG A 383 23.39 -0.96 6.48
C ARG A 383 24.59 0.01 6.50
N PRO A 384 25.22 0.26 7.67
CA PRO A 384 26.30 1.25 7.77
C PRO A 384 27.51 0.86 6.91
N VAL A 385 28.14 1.84 6.27
CA VAL A 385 29.37 1.66 5.45
C VAL A 385 30.44 2.73 5.75
N GLY A 386 30.28 3.49 6.83
CA GLY A 386 31.10 4.68 7.08
C GLY A 386 30.78 5.81 6.11
N ARG A 387 31.79 6.61 5.71
CA ARG A 387 31.63 7.68 4.71
C ARG A 387 31.58 7.05 3.31
N PRO A 388 30.49 7.22 2.53
CA PRO A 388 30.44 6.75 1.15
C PRO A 388 31.55 7.38 0.28
N GLU A 389 32.24 6.56 -0.49
CA GLU A 389 33.34 6.94 -1.38
C GLU A 389 33.03 6.64 -2.84
N ARG A 390 32.18 5.64 -3.10
CA ARG A 390 31.71 5.26 -4.43
C ARG A 390 30.25 4.86 -4.42
N ILE A 391 29.51 5.33 -5.43
CA ILE A 391 28.14 4.93 -5.74
C ILE A 391 28.12 4.47 -7.20
N GLN A 392 27.72 3.23 -7.45
CA GLN A 392 27.73 2.65 -8.79
C GLN A 392 26.45 1.86 -9.06
N VAL A 393 25.81 2.15 -10.20
CA VAL A 393 24.76 1.28 -10.73
C VAL A 393 25.44 0.05 -11.33
N VAL A 394 25.18 -1.12 -10.74
CA VAL A 394 25.80 -2.39 -11.18
C VAL A 394 24.83 -3.27 -11.98
N GLU A 395 23.54 -2.97 -11.93
CA GLU A 395 22.51 -3.72 -12.64
C GLU A 395 21.40 -2.76 -13.11
N ARG A 396 20.95 -2.95 -14.34
CA ARG A 396 19.81 -2.25 -14.93
C ARG A 396 18.80 -3.26 -15.46
N GLY A 397 17.52 -2.93 -15.28
CA GLY A 397 16.44 -3.65 -15.93
C GLY A 397 16.25 -3.20 -17.38
N PRO A 398 15.39 -3.87 -18.16
CA PRO A 398 15.18 -3.53 -19.57
C PRO A 398 14.72 -2.10 -19.82
N SER A 399 14.04 -1.45 -18.87
CA SER A 399 13.65 -0.04 -18.99
C SER A 399 14.78 0.96 -18.74
N GLY A 400 15.98 0.49 -18.39
CA GLY A 400 17.13 1.32 -18.02
C GLY A 400 17.13 1.76 -16.56
N ARG A 401 16.15 1.35 -15.76
CA ARG A 401 16.13 1.60 -14.32
C ARG A 401 17.24 0.85 -13.63
N ALA A 402 17.91 1.51 -12.68
CA ALA A 402 18.83 0.86 -11.77
C ALA A 402 18.07 -0.14 -10.89
N THR A 403 18.33 -1.44 -11.07
CA THR A 403 17.78 -2.52 -10.24
C THR A 403 18.74 -2.90 -9.12
N ALA A 404 20.02 -2.54 -9.23
CA ALA A 404 20.98 -2.66 -8.14
C ALA A 404 22.03 -1.55 -8.13
N LEU A 405 22.26 -1.02 -6.93
CA LEU A 405 23.22 0.03 -6.63
C LEU A 405 24.21 -0.48 -5.57
N VAL A 406 25.50 -0.49 -5.90
CA VAL A 406 26.57 -0.77 -4.92
C VAL A 406 27.11 0.54 -4.38
N ILE A 407 27.26 0.58 -3.06
CA ILE A 407 27.85 1.71 -2.34
C ILE A 407 29.02 1.17 -1.52
N ASP A 408 30.21 1.68 -1.84
CA ASP A 408 31.42 1.44 -1.06
C ASP A 408 31.68 2.68 -0.20
N GLY A 409 31.98 2.47 1.08
CA GLY A 409 32.42 3.51 1.99
C GLY A 409 33.64 3.07 2.79
N SER A 410 34.13 3.98 3.64
CA SER A 410 35.35 3.80 4.42
C SER A 410 35.37 2.53 5.28
N ASP A 411 34.20 2.07 5.73
CA ASP A 411 34.09 1.00 6.73
C ASP A 411 33.43 -0.27 6.16
N GLY A 412 33.07 -0.27 4.87
CA GLY A 412 32.44 -1.44 4.25
C GLY A 412 31.75 -1.20 2.93
N ARG A 413 31.01 -2.22 2.49
CA ARG A 413 30.24 -2.24 1.25
C ARG A 413 28.81 -2.65 1.53
N THR A 414 27.88 -2.04 0.80
CA THR A 414 26.48 -2.47 0.78
C THR A 414 25.91 -2.43 -0.64
N GLN A 415 24.83 -3.19 -0.85
CA GLN A 415 24.07 -3.19 -2.10
C GLN A 415 22.60 -2.92 -1.79
N LEU A 416 22.05 -1.91 -2.47
CA LEU A 416 20.62 -1.63 -2.50
C LEU A 416 20.04 -2.21 -3.78
N ARG A 417 18.88 -2.88 -3.70
CA ARG A 417 18.21 -3.49 -4.86
C ARG A 417 16.78 -2.99 -4.97
N LEU A 418 16.29 -2.85 -6.19
CA LEU A 418 14.88 -2.55 -6.51
C LEU A 418 14.34 -1.33 -5.73
N ASP A 419 13.18 -1.48 -5.08
CA ASP A 419 12.52 -0.48 -4.26
C ASP A 419 13.34 -0.05 -3.02
N ALA A 420 14.29 -0.86 -2.55
CA ALA A 420 15.22 -0.46 -1.48
C ALA A 420 16.06 0.78 -1.85
N ILE A 421 16.35 0.98 -3.15
CA ILE A 421 17.13 2.14 -3.62
C ILE A 421 16.44 3.45 -3.24
N ARG A 422 15.16 3.62 -3.62
CA ARG A 422 14.41 4.86 -3.33
C ARG A 422 13.97 4.96 -1.87
N ARG A 423 13.74 3.82 -1.22
CA ARG A 423 13.44 3.74 0.22
C ARG A 423 14.53 4.32 1.10
N THR A 424 15.77 3.94 0.79
CA THR A 424 16.94 4.44 1.51
C THR A 424 17.30 5.83 1.01
N LEU A 425 17.35 6.05 -0.30
CA LEU A 425 17.67 7.35 -0.90
C LEU A 425 16.39 8.13 -1.24
N ARG A 426 15.67 8.56 -0.20
CA ARG A 426 14.31 9.15 -0.30
C ARG A 426 14.20 10.40 -1.18
N SER A 427 15.31 11.06 -1.49
CA SER A 427 15.35 12.23 -2.37
C SER A 427 15.17 11.89 -3.86
N LEU A 428 15.25 10.61 -4.24
CA LEU A 428 15.18 10.14 -5.63
C LEU A 428 13.72 9.99 -6.12
N PRO A 429 13.32 10.73 -7.18
CA PRO A 429 11.98 10.60 -7.75
C PRO A 429 11.70 9.25 -8.42
N SER A 430 12.70 8.62 -9.04
CA SER A 430 12.60 7.31 -9.70
C SER A 430 13.95 6.60 -9.69
N THR A 431 14.01 5.35 -10.20
CA THR A 431 15.26 4.60 -10.42
C THR A 431 15.79 4.70 -11.86
N LEU A 432 15.17 5.52 -12.72
CA LEU A 432 15.66 5.77 -14.07
C LEU A 432 16.62 6.96 -14.03
N PHE A 433 17.91 6.68 -13.82
CA PHE A 433 18.95 7.70 -13.73
C PHE A 433 20.34 7.21 -14.14
N VAL A 434 21.23 8.16 -14.38
CA VAL A 434 22.68 7.99 -14.49
C VAL A 434 23.37 8.71 -13.31
N VAL A 435 24.61 8.32 -12.99
CA VAL A 435 25.34 8.84 -11.81
C VAL A 435 26.67 9.42 -12.25
N ASP A 436 26.85 10.72 -12.07
CA ASP A 436 28.11 11.42 -12.33
C ASP A 436 28.79 11.79 -11.00
N ARG A 437 30.06 11.40 -10.81
CA ARG A 437 30.84 11.89 -9.66
C ARG A 437 31.32 13.31 -9.96
N VAL A 438 30.86 14.28 -9.18
CA VAL A 438 31.12 15.72 -9.42
C VAL A 438 32.06 16.35 -8.40
N GLY A 439 32.54 15.57 -7.43
CA GLY A 439 33.50 16.02 -6.43
C GLY A 439 33.77 14.94 -5.39
N ASP A 440 34.62 15.24 -4.42
CA ASP A 440 34.81 14.33 -3.29
C ASP A 440 33.53 14.21 -2.47
N GLY A 441 33.10 12.96 -2.23
CA GLY A 441 31.84 12.65 -1.55
C GLY A 441 30.58 13.24 -2.18
N ARG A 442 30.61 13.61 -3.48
CA ARG A 442 29.46 14.25 -4.15
C ARG A 442 29.14 13.61 -5.51
N TRP A 443 27.88 13.24 -5.67
CA TRP A 443 27.34 12.67 -6.91
C TRP A 443 26.16 13.49 -7.42
N GLN A 444 26.13 13.72 -8.73
CA GLN A 444 24.99 14.25 -9.43
C GLN A 444 24.26 13.12 -10.14
N LEU A 445 22.97 13.01 -9.88
CA LEU A 445 22.09 12.04 -10.51
C LEU A 445 21.18 12.78 -11.48
N SER A 446 21.23 12.39 -12.75
CA SER A 446 20.35 12.90 -13.80
C SER A 446 19.39 11.79 -14.20
N GLY A 447 18.10 12.04 -14.12
CA GLY A 447 17.09 11.01 -14.26
C GLY A 447 15.77 11.48 -14.82
N GLY A 448 14.84 10.54 -14.94
CA GLY A 448 13.53 10.76 -15.54
C GLY A 448 12.40 10.06 -14.80
N GLY A 449 11.23 10.68 -14.81
CA GLY A 449 10.01 10.12 -14.21
C GLY A 449 9.91 10.29 -12.69
N PHE A 450 8.76 9.91 -12.15
CA PHE A 450 8.40 9.99 -10.75
C PHE A 450 7.49 8.81 -10.38
N GLY A 451 7.96 7.98 -9.44
CA GLY A 451 7.32 6.71 -9.06
C GLY A 451 8.08 5.47 -9.56
N HIS A 452 7.46 4.30 -9.40
CA HIS A 452 8.09 3.01 -9.73
C HIS A 452 8.23 2.77 -11.24
N GLY A 453 7.35 3.34 -12.06
CA GLY A 453 7.44 3.26 -13.53
C GLY A 453 6.70 2.08 -14.17
N VAL A 454 6.15 1.18 -13.35
CA VAL A 454 5.39 0.00 -13.78
C VAL A 454 3.92 0.38 -14.06
N GLY A 455 3.32 -0.23 -15.08
CA GLY A 455 1.92 -0.01 -15.43
C GLY A 455 1.65 1.41 -15.97
N LEU A 456 0.51 1.98 -15.59
CA LEU A 456 0.01 3.24 -16.13
C LEU A 456 0.81 4.46 -15.64
N SER A 457 1.29 5.27 -16.58
CA SER A 457 1.77 6.62 -16.28
C SER A 457 0.59 7.59 -16.30
N GLN A 458 0.32 8.26 -15.18
CA GLN A 458 -0.72 9.29 -15.07
C GLN A 458 -0.46 10.44 -16.05
N ALA A 459 0.79 10.92 -16.11
CA ALA A 459 1.21 11.94 -17.08
C ALA A 459 1.01 11.51 -18.53
N GLY A 460 1.37 10.27 -18.86
CA GLY A 460 1.19 9.71 -20.19
C GLY A 460 -0.28 9.51 -20.55
N ALA A 461 -1.10 8.99 -19.63
CA ALA A 461 -2.55 8.84 -19.79
C ALA A 461 -3.23 10.18 -20.06
N MET A 462 -2.85 11.25 -19.35
CA MET A 462 -3.34 12.60 -19.61
C MET A 462 -2.92 13.12 -21.00
N ASP A 463 -1.71 12.82 -21.47
CA ASP A 463 -1.28 13.22 -22.81
C ASP A 463 -2.05 12.47 -23.91
N LEU A 464 -2.22 11.15 -23.76
CA LEU A 464 -3.01 10.31 -24.67
C LEU A 464 -4.48 10.76 -24.73
N ALA A 465 -5.08 11.05 -23.58
CA ALA A 465 -6.45 11.56 -23.53
C ALA A 465 -6.59 12.92 -24.24
N ARG A 466 -5.61 13.83 -24.14
CA ARG A 466 -5.60 15.09 -24.92
C ARG A 466 -5.46 14.86 -26.42
N ARG A 467 -4.90 13.72 -26.83
CA ARG A 467 -4.81 13.27 -28.23
C ARG A 467 -6.06 12.53 -28.70
N GLY A 468 -7.13 12.49 -27.88
CA GLY A 468 -8.41 11.88 -28.24
C GLY A 468 -8.51 10.38 -27.98
N TRP A 469 -7.57 9.78 -27.25
CA TRP A 469 -7.65 8.36 -26.91
C TRP A 469 -8.81 8.08 -25.94
N THR A 470 -9.50 6.97 -26.15
CA THR A 470 -10.55 6.50 -25.24
C THR A 470 -9.94 5.92 -23.95
N PRO A 471 -10.70 5.81 -22.85
CA PRO A 471 -10.24 5.15 -21.63
C PRO A 471 -9.70 3.74 -21.89
N GLU A 472 -10.40 2.97 -22.71
CA GLU A 472 -10.03 1.60 -23.07
C GLU A 472 -8.71 1.56 -23.83
N ALA A 473 -8.52 2.44 -24.82
CA ALA A 473 -7.28 2.52 -25.58
C ALA A 473 -6.09 2.89 -24.67
N ILE A 474 -6.30 3.81 -23.72
CA ILE A 474 -5.28 4.17 -22.72
C ILE A 474 -4.93 2.94 -21.87
N LEU A 475 -5.92 2.23 -21.34
CA LEU A 475 -5.70 1.06 -20.49
C LEU A 475 -5.00 -0.07 -21.26
N MET A 476 -5.42 -0.38 -22.49
CA MET A 476 -4.80 -1.41 -23.33
C MET A 476 -3.36 -1.07 -23.73
N HIS A 477 -3.01 0.21 -23.83
CA HIS A 477 -1.63 0.65 -24.07
C HIS A 477 -0.71 0.36 -22.88
N TYR A 478 -1.21 0.50 -21.64
CA TYR A 478 -0.43 0.28 -20.42
C TYR A 478 -0.49 -1.15 -19.89
N TYR A 479 -1.57 -1.89 -20.17
CA TYR A 479 -1.82 -3.26 -19.71
C TYR A 479 -2.22 -4.16 -20.89
N PRO A 480 -1.29 -4.42 -21.82
CA PRO A 480 -1.60 -5.16 -23.04
C PRO A 480 -2.13 -6.58 -22.72
N GLY A 481 -3.14 -7.01 -23.49
CA GLY A 481 -3.76 -8.33 -23.37
C GLY A 481 -4.77 -8.48 -22.23
N THR A 482 -4.96 -7.47 -21.39
CA THR A 482 -6.00 -7.47 -20.36
C THR A 482 -7.39 -7.26 -20.96
N GLN A 483 -8.43 -7.58 -20.20
CA GLN A 483 -9.82 -7.45 -20.62
C GLN A 483 -10.57 -6.50 -19.69
N LEU A 484 -11.28 -5.53 -20.26
CA LEU A 484 -12.24 -4.74 -19.51
C LEU A 484 -13.50 -5.60 -19.29
N ARG A 485 -13.85 -5.85 -18.03
CA ARG A 485 -15.06 -6.58 -17.63
C ARG A 485 -15.86 -5.75 -16.65
N SER A 486 -17.17 -5.98 -16.56
CA SER A 486 -17.95 -5.47 -15.43
C SER A 486 -17.96 -6.49 -14.28
N LEU A 487 -18.04 -6.00 -13.05
CA LEU A 487 -18.15 -6.84 -11.85
C LEU A 487 -19.33 -7.82 -11.93
N ALA A 488 -20.47 -7.37 -12.44
CA ALA A 488 -21.64 -8.22 -12.66
C ALA A 488 -21.39 -9.38 -13.64
N GLN A 489 -20.49 -9.22 -14.63
CA GLN A 489 -20.14 -10.27 -15.58
C GLN A 489 -19.15 -11.30 -15.00
N MET A 490 -18.41 -10.94 -13.95
CA MET A 490 -17.41 -11.84 -13.36
C MET A 490 -18.02 -12.97 -12.52
N GLU A 491 -19.30 -12.89 -12.16
CA GLU A 491 -20.03 -13.95 -11.46
C GLU A 491 -20.63 -15.02 -12.39
N ALA A 492 -20.86 -14.69 -13.66
CA ALA A 492 -21.43 -15.65 -14.60
C ALA A 492 -20.37 -16.69 -14.99
N PRO A 493 -20.61 -18.01 -14.82
CA PRO A 493 -19.70 -19.01 -15.39
C PRO A 493 -19.59 -18.76 -16.89
N GLU A 494 -18.38 -18.84 -17.44
CA GLU A 494 -18.20 -18.72 -18.89
C GLU A 494 -19.16 -19.70 -19.57
N PRO A 495 -19.95 -19.27 -20.58
CA PRO A 495 -20.75 -20.21 -21.33
C PRO A 495 -19.76 -21.22 -21.92
N VAL A 496 -19.91 -22.49 -21.50
CA VAL A 496 -19.17 -23.61 -22.07
C VAL A 496 -19.41 -23.56 -23.57
N GLN A 497 -18.42 -23.10 -24.33
CA GLN A 497 -18.44 -23.24 -25.77
C GLN A 497 -18.27 -24.73 -26.03
N GLY A 498 -19.40 -25.39 -26.31
CA GLY A 498 -19.44 -26.77 -26.76
C GLY A 498 -18.69 -26.93 -28.10
N PRO A 499 -18.29 -28.18 -28.43
CA PRO A 499 -17.32 -28.49 -29.47
C PRO A 499 -17.69 -28.00 -30.87
#